data_AF-A0A936XJT8-F1
#
_entry.id   AF-A0A936XJT8-F1
#
_cell.length_a   1.000
_cell.length_b   1.000
_cell.length_c   1.000
_cell.angle_alpha   90.00
_cell.angle_beta   90.00
_cell.angle_gamma   90.00
#
_symmetry.space_group_name_H-M   'P 1'
#
loop_
_entity.id
_entity.type
_entity.pdbx_description
1 polymer ?
#
loop_
_entity_poly.entity_id
_entity_poly.type
_entity_poly.pdbx_seq_one_letter_code
_entity_poly.pdbx_strand_id
1 'polypeptide(L)'
;MTISVWLLILIILALVFDFLNGFNDSGGIAATIISSRSLKARTALTITALAGFAGPFIFGVAVAKTIGMGIAAIHFFTIQILIAAVLSATVWSIITWVYGIPSSSSHALIGGLIGALVVSCGVKVLITKGIVVIIIALLFSPLAGLFFGWLVMKIIYRQLRNATPRANVFFKIGQIPTTIALAAANGANDSQKTIGLITLGLITTGYEQHFFVPLWVIVICAVAKSLGSFIGGWSVIRTVGTKFYKIKPIHSFTSQLSASLVIITSSIFGGPVSSTQVLSMSVIGAGAGSGCRK
;
A
#
# COMPACT_ATOMS: atom_id res chain seq x y z
N MET A 1 17.80 19.59 22.40
CA MET A 1 16.32 19.47 22.35
C MET A 1 15.96 18.07 22.82
N THR A 2 15.33 17.95 24.00
CA THR A 2 14.81 16.66 24.49
C THR A 2 13.61 16.27 23.65
N ILE A 3 13.54 15.03 23.13
CA ILE A 3 12.36 14.53 22.39
C ILE A 3 11.13 14.67 23.30
N SER A 4 10.12 15.42 22.86
CA SER A 4 8.88 15.53 23.63
C SER A 4 8.25 14.14 23.79
N VAL A 5 7.72 13.84 24.98
CA VAL A 5 7.09 12.54 25.27
C VAL A 5 5.95 12.25 24.26
N TRP A 6 5.21 13.28 23.85
CA TRP A 6 4.15 13.17 22.86
C TRP A 6 4.65 12.81 21.46
N LEU A 7 5.80 13.35 21.04
CA LEU A 7 6.41 12.97 19.76
C LEU A 7 6.87 11.52 19.79
N LEU A 8 7.46 11.05 20.90
CA LEU A 8 7.85 9.66 21.05
C LEU A 8 6.63 8.72 20.95
N ILE A 9 5.52 9.07 21.60
CA ILE A 9 4.26 8.32 21.51
C ILE A 9 3.76 8.28 20.06
N LEU A 10 3.77 9.42 19.35
CA LEU A 10 3.38 9.45 17.94
C LEU A 10 4.24 8.52 17.09
N ILE A 11 5.57 8.57 17.25
CA ILE A 11 6.50 7.72 16.49
C ILE A 11 6.20 6.25 16.77
N ILE A 12 6.04 5.85 18.03
CA ILE A 12 5.74 4.46 18.39
C ILE A 12 4.42 4.00 17.76
N LEU A 13 3.36 4.80 17.88
CA LEU A 13 2.05 4.47 17.30
C LEU A 13 2.13 4.39 15.77
N ALA A 14 2.84 5.30 15.12
CA ALA A 14 3.04 5.31 13.68
C ALA A 14 3.80 4.07 13.21
N LEU A 15 4.84 3.64 13.93
CA LEU A 15 5.58 2.40 13.62
C LEU A 15 4.72 1.14 13.84
N VAL A 16 3.88 1.11 14.88
CA VAL A 16 2.92 0.01 15.10
C VAL A 16 1.92 -0.05 13.95
N PHE A 17 1.38 1.10 13.55
CA PHE A 17 0.50 1.20 12.39
C PHE A 17 1.17 0.68 11.11
N ASP A 18 2.40 1.10 10.83
CA ASP A 18 3.13 0.70 9.61
C ASP A 18 3.51 -0.79 9.62
N PHE A 19 3.85 -1.33 10.79
CA PHE A 19 4.04 -2.76 11.00
C PHE A 19 2.77 -3.56 10.70
N LEU A 20 1.63 -3.16 11.28
CA LEU A 20 0.34 -3.81 11.02
C LEU A 20 -0.07 -3.68 9.56
N ASN A 21 0.24 -2.55 8.93
CA ASN A 21 0.01 -2.35 7.51
C ASN A 21 0.84 -3.33 6.66
N GLY A 22 2.14 -3.46 6.93
CA GLY A 22 2.98 -4.47 6.27
C GLY A 22 2.48 -5.91 6.48
N PHE A 23 2.06 -6.22 7.69
CA PHE A 23 1.45 -7.50 8.04
C PHE A 23 0.20 -7.80 7.21
N ASN A 24 -0.71 -6.84 7.07
CA ASN A 24 -1.93 -7.01 6.27
C ASN A 24 -1.65 -7.06 4.75
N ASP A 25 -0.81 -6.17 4.24
CA ASP A 25 -0.53 -6.03 2.79
C ASP A 25 0.20 -7.24 2.21
N SER A 26 1.15 -7.80 2.96
CA SER A 26 1.85 -9.02 2.56
C SER A 26 0.88 -10.17 2.27
N GLY A 27 -0.28 -10.15 2.96
CA GLY A 27 -1.38 -11.06 2.74
C GLY A 27 -1.96 -11.01 1.33
N GLY A 28 -1.99 -9.85 0.70
CA GLY A 28 -2.39 -9.71 -0.70
C GLY A 28 -1.25 -9.99 -1.68
N ILE A 29 -0.09 -9.36 -1.45
CA ILE A 29 1.05 -9.39 -2.38
C ILE A 29 1.60 -10.82 -2.51
N ALA A 30 1.88 -11.49 -1.40
CA ALA A 30 2.43 -12.84 -1.41
C ALA A 30 1.39 -13.91 -1.72
N ALA A 31 0.09 -13.66 -1.47
CA ALA A 31 -0.96 -14.65 -1.73
C ALA A 31 -1.00 -15.13 -3.18
N THR A 32 -0.78 -14.24 -4.15
CA THR A 32 -0.89 -14.56 -5.57
C THR A 32 0.18 -15.56 -6.03
N ILE A 33 1.43 -15.39 -5.60
CA ILE A 33 2.55 -16.29 -5.92
C ILE A 33 2.54 -17.59 -5.09
N ILE A 34 1.98 -17.54 -3.88
CA ILE A 34 1.78 -18.72 -3.02
C ILE A 34 0.62 -19.58 -3.55
N SER A 35 -0.52 -18.97 -3.86
CA SER A 35 -1.72 -19.67 -4.36
C SER A 35 -1.51 -20.29 -5.74
N SER A 36 -0.70 -19.65 -6.60
CA SER A 36 -0.28 -20.23 -7.88
C SER A 36 0.71 -21.39 -7.72
N ARG A 37 1.12 -21.74 -6.49
CA ARG A 37 2.11 -22.76 -6.14
C ARG A 37 3.47 -22.53 -6.81
N SER A 38 3.82 -21.26 -7.02
CA SER A 38 5.08 -20.88 -7.66
C SER A 38 6.23 -20.79 -6.66
N LEU A 39 5.97 -20.26 -5.46
CA LEU A 39 6.93 -20.20 -4.35
C LEU A 39 6.33 -20.73 -3.04
N LYS A 40 7.21 -21.18 -2.14
CA LYS A 40 6.86 -21.48 -0.74
C LYS A 40 6.58 -20.17 0.00
N ALA A 41 5.66 -20.23 0.98
CA ALA A 41 5.21 -19.06 1.73
C ALA A 41 6.36 -18.24 2.35
N ARG A 42 7.30 -18.90 3.05
CA ARG A 42 8.45 -18.22 3.68
C ARG A 42 9.26 -17.43 2.65
N THR A 43 9.62 -18.04 1.53
CA THR A 43 10.40 -17.38 0.46
C THR A 43 9.64 -16.19 -0.14
N ALA A 44 8.34 -16.34 -0.39
CA ALA A 44 7.52 -15.26 -0.93
C ALA A 44 7.42 -14.06 0.05
N LEU A 45 7.27 -14.33 1.35
CA LEU A 45 7.25 -13.29 2.39
C LEU A 45 8.63 -12.60 2.54
N THR A 46 9.72 -13.35 2.50
CA THR A 46 11.09 -12.78 2.51
C THR A 46 11.30 -11.83 1.33
N ILE A 47 10.95 -12.26 0.11
CA ILE A 47 11.09 -11.42 -1.09
C ILE A 47 10.22 -10.17 -0.96
N THR A 48 8.98 -10.32 -0.49
CA THR A 48 8.04 -9.20 -0.30
C THR A 48 8.59 -8.18 0.71
N ALA A 49 9.12 -8.66 1.84
CA ALA A 49 9.69 -7.82 2.89
C ALA A 49 10.93 -7.04 2.40
N LEU A 50 11.87 -7.71 1.73
CA LEU A 50 13.10 -7.08 1.23
C LEU A 50 12.82 -6.09 0.10
N ALA A 51 11.98 -6.46 -0.86
CA ALA A 51 11.61 -5.57 -1.96
C ALA A 51 10.79 -4.36 -1.46
N GLY A 52 9.86 -4.60 -0.53
CA GLY A 52 9.08 -3.53 0.10
C GLY A 52 9.96 -2.56 0.90
N PHE A 53 10.98 -3.06 1.61
CA PHE A 53 11.96 -2.23 2.29
C PHE A 53 12.71 -1.29 1.33
N ALA A 54 13.08 -1.77 0.14
CA ALA A 54 13.80 -0.96 -0.85
C ALA A 54 12.92 0.14 -1.49
N GLY A 55 11.60 -0.07 -1.55
CA GLY A 55 10.66 0.82 -2.25
C GLY A 55 10.78 2.31 -1.91
N PRO A 56 10.70 2.72 -0.62
CA PRO A 56 10.78 4.12 -0.21
C PRO A 56 12.06 4.85 -0.65
N PHE A 57 13.16 4.13 -0.84
CA PHE A 57 14.45 4.71 -1.25
C PHE A 57 14.55 4.98 -2.75
N ILE A 58 13.67 4.38 -3.56
CA ILE A 58 13.75 4.42 -5.02
C ILE A 58 12.82 5.49 -5.62
N PHE A 59 11.62 5.67 -5.05
CA PHE A 59 10.56 6.45 -5.69
C PHE A 59 10.28 7.82 -5.04
N GLY A 60 11.19 8.31 -4.20
CA GLY A 60 11.11 9.63 -3.56
C GLY A 60 10.02 9.73 -2.48
N VAL A 61 9.62 10.96 -2.14
CA VAL A 61 8.72 11.27 -1.00
C VAL A 61 7.46 12.06 -1.41
N ALA A 62 7.01 11.91 -2.66
CA ALA A 62 5.88 12.67 -3.20
C ALA A 62 4.54 12.38 -2.47
N VAL A 63 4.26 11.12 -2.14
CA VAL A 63 3.05 10.72 -1.40
C VAL A 63 3.10 11.25 0.02
N ALA A 64 4.27 11.24 0.66
CA ALA A 64 4.45 11.80 2.00
C ALA A 64 4.10 13.30 2.03
N LYS A 65 4.52 14.05 1.00
CA LYS A 65 4.15 15.48 0.84
C LYS A 65 2.65 15.65 0.64
N THR A 66 2.00 14.80 -0.16
CA THR A 66 0.55 14.86 -0.36
C THR A 66 -0.23 14.58 0.92
N ILE A 67 0.19 13.59 1.72
CA ILE A 67 -0.42 13.32 3.03
C ILE A 67 -0.15 14.47 4.01
N GLY A 68 1.07 15.01 3.99
CA GLY A 68 1.51 16.09 4.88
C GLY A 68 0.85 17.44 4.62
N MET A 69 0.67 17.81 3.35
CA MET A 69 0.23 19.17 2.96
C MET A 69 -1.07 19.20 2.17
N GLY A 70 -1.57 18.06 1.69
CA GLY A 70 -2.75 18.00 0.82
C GLY A 70 -4.08 18.05 1.56
N ILE A 71 -4.08 17.82 2.88
CA ILE A 71 -5.31 17.74 3.67
C ILE A 71 -5.64 19.07 4.34
N ALA A 72 -4.65 19.68 5.00
CA ALA A 72 -4.76 20.98 5.67
C ALA A 72 -3.39 21.67 5.71
N ALA A 73 -3.36 22.97 6.01
CA ALA A 73 -2.09 23.67 6.21
C ALA A 73 -1.41 23.17 7.49
N ILE A 74 -0.07 23.10 7.47
CA ILE A 74 0.74 22.45 8.53
C ILE A 74 0.47 23.01 9.93
N HIS A 75 0.23 24.32 10.05
CA HIS A 75 0.00 25.00 11.34
C HIS A 75 -1.31 24.59 12.03
N PHE A 76 -2.24 23.94 11.33
CA PHE A 76 -3.44 23.39 11.96
C PHE A 76 -3.23 22.00 12.56
N PHE A 77 -2.14 21.31 12.20
CA PHE A 77 -1.82 20.03 12.81
C PHE A 77 -1.21 20.25 14.19
N THR A 78 -1.69 19.46 15.14
CA THR A 78 -1.11 19.35 16.47
C THR A 78 -0.73 17.90 16.72
N ILE A 79 0.16 17.65 17.69
CA ILE A 79 0.58 16.30 18.01
C ILE A 79 -0.62 15.42 18.42
N GLN A 80 -1.63 16.00 19.06
CA GLN A 80 -2.86 15.32 19.46
C GLN A 80 -3.70 14.90 18.25
N ILE A 81 -3.82 15.75 17.23
CA ILE A 81 -4.53 15.43 15.99
C ILE A 81 -3.85 14.25 15.29
N LEU A 82 -2.52 14.26 15.21
CA LEU A 82 -1.75 13.19 14.56
C LEU A 82 -1.87 11.86 15.33
N ILE A 83 -1.78 11.91 16.67
CA ILE A 83 -1.96 10.73 17.52
C ILE A 83 -3.37 10.16 17.36
N ALA A 84 -4.41 11.00 17.40
CA ALA A 84 -5.80 10.57 17.24
C ALA A 84 -6.04 9.92 15.87
N ALA A 85 -5.48 10.51 14.80
CA ALA A 85 -5.59 9.98 13.45
C ALA A 85 -4.95 8.59 13.30
N VAL A 86 -3.70 8.42 13.77
CA VAL A 86 -3.03 7.12 13.70
C VAL A 86 -3.70 6.10 14.60
N LEU A 87 -4.11 6.49 15.81
CA LEU A 87 -4.76 5.58 16.73
C LEU A 87 -6.07 5.05 16.13
N SER A 88 -6.90 5.94 15.55
CA SER A 88 -8.11 5.56 14.82
C SER A 88 -7.81 4.59 13.68
N ALA A 89 -6.82 4.92 12.84
CA ALA A 89 -6.42 4.07 11.73
C ALA A 89 -5.89 2.70 12.19
N THR A 90 -5.14 2.66 13.28
CA THR A 90 -4.58 1.44 13.88
C THR A 90 -5.68 0.55 14.43
N VAL A 91 -6.61 1.12 15.21
CA VAL A 91 -7.75 0.40 15.76
C VAL A 91 -8.60 -0.19 14.62
N TRP A 92 -8.88 0.58 13.58
CA TRP A 92 -9.63 0.08 12.42
C TRP A 92 -8.90 -1.05 11.68
N SER A 93 -7.58 -0.94 11.51
CA SER A 93 -6.75 -2.00 10.91
C SER A 93 -6.77 -3.29 11.73
N ILE A 94 -6.77 -3.20 13.06
CA ILE A 94 -6.89 -4.38 13.94
C ILE A 94 -8.27 -5.01 13.82
N ILE A 95 -9.34 -4.21 13.88
CA ILE A 95 -10.72 -4.69 13.74
C ILE A 95 -10.88 -5.45 12.42
N THR A 96 -10.49 -4.84 11.31
CA THR A 96 -10.62 -5.45 9.98
C THR A 96 -9.76 -6.71 9.83
N TRP A 97 -8.57 -6.73 10.44
CA TRP A 97 -7.75 -7.93 10.49
C TRP A 97 -8.41 -9.08 11.28
N VAL A 98 -8.97 -8.81 12.46
CA VAL A 98 -9.64 -9.83 13.29
C VAL A 98 -10.79 -10.48 12.52
N TYR A 99 -11.54 -9.70 11.73
CA TYR A 99 -12.61 -10.21 10.87
C TYR A 99 -12.12 -10.76 9.52
N GLY A 100 -10.82 -10.71 9.23
CA GLY A 100 -10.24 -11.16 7.97
C GLY A 100 -10.72 -10.37 6.74
N ILE A 101 -11.15 -9.11 6.95
CA ILE A 101 -11.64 -8.20 5.92
C ILE A 101 -10.44 -7.46 5.31
N PRO A 102 -10.22 -7.53 3.99
CA PRO A 102 -9.18 -6.73 3.35
C PRO A 102 -9.54 -5.25 3.46
N SER A 103 -8.74 -4.49 4.21
CA SER A 103 -8.94 -3.06 4.46
C SER A 103 -7.87 -2.21 3.81
N SER A 104 -8.19 -0.93 3.60
CA SER A 104 -7.29 0.06 3.05
C SER A 104 -6.73 0.95 4.16
N SER A 105 -5.46 0.79 4.48
CA SER A 105 -4.75 1.64 5.45
C SER A 105 -4.72 3.11 5.02
N SER A 106 -4.73 3.39 3.71
CA SER A 106 -4.82 4.75 3.16
C SER A 106 -6.12 5.44 3.54
N HIS A 107 -7.26 4.77 3.33
CA HIS A 107 -8.57 5.32 3.69
C HIS A 107 -8.69 5.51 5.20
N ALA A 108 -8.21 4.54 5.98
CA ALA A 108 -8.23 4.61 7.43
C ALA A 108 -7.43 5.81 7.96
N LEU A 109 -6.20 6.02 7.47
CA LEU A 109 -5.35 7.13 7.90
C LEU A 109 -5.87 8.49 7.44
N ILE A 110 -6.23 8.63 6.16
CA ILE A 110 -6.74 9.90 5.62
C ILE A 110 -8.07 10.26 6.29
N GLY A 111 -8.97 9.29 6.47
CA GLY A 111 -10.21 9.49 7.21
C GLY A 111 -9.97 9.89 8.67
N GLY A 112 -9.01 9.26 9.35
CA GLY A 112 -8.60 9.63 10.70
C GLY A 112 -8.05 11.06 10.79
N LEU A 113 -7.20 11.47 9.83
CA LEU A 113 -6.65 12.83 9.76
C LEU A 113 -7.75 13.87 9.52
N ILE A 114 -8.61 13.64 8.51
CA ILE A 114 -9.73 14.55 8.20
C ILE A 114 -10.67 14.65 9.40
N GLY A 115 -11.06 13.53 10.01
CA GLY A 115 -11.95 13.50 11.16
C GLY A 115 -11.39 14.26 12.36
N ALA A 116 -10.13 14.01 12.71
CA ALA A 116 -9.46 14.70 13.82
C ALA A 116 -9.34 16.22 13.57
N LEU A 117 -9.03 16.63 12.34
CA LEU A 117 -8.98 18.04 11.94
C LEU A 117 -10.36 18.71 12.01
N VAL A 118 -11.41 18.06 11.51
CA VAL A 118 -12.77 18.61 11.52
C VAL A 118 -13.26 18.84 12.95
N VAL A 119 -13.01 17.88 13.85
CA VAL A 119 -13.39 18.02 15.26
C VAL A 119 -12.58 19.11 15.96
N SER A 120 -11.28 19.22 15.66
CA SER A 120 -10.39 20.14 16.38
C SER A 120 -10.44 21.59 15.86
N CYS A 121 -10.62 21.77 14.56
CA CYS A 121 -10.45 23.07 13.88
C CYS A 121 -11.63 23.44 12.96
N GLY A 122 -12.60 22.55 12.78
CA GLY A 122 -13.74 22.75 11.87
C GLY A 122 -13.43 22.44 10.40
N VAL A 123 -14.49 22.36 9.59
CA VAL A 123 -14.42 21.92 8.18
C VAL A 123 -13.67 22.92 7.28
N LYS A 124 -13.65 24.21 7.63
CA LYS A 124 -13.05 25.27 6.79
C LYS A 124 -11.54 25.17 6.64
N VAL A 125 -10.88 24.40 7.51
CA VAL A 125 -9.43 24.17 7.50
C VAL A 125 -9.00 23.19 6.40
N LEU A 126 -9.94 22.40 5.87
CA LEU A 126 -9.66 21.40 4.86
C LEU A 126 -9.36 22.02 3.49
N ILE A 127 -8.26 21.59 2.89
CA ILE A 127 -7.88 22.00 1.52
C ILE A 127 -8.67 21.13 0.53
N THR A 128 -9.84 21.63 0.12
CA THR A 128 -10.76 20.92 -0.79
C THR A 128 -10.07 20.39 -2.04
N LYS A 129 -9.23 21.20 -2.70
CA LYS A 129 -8.48 20.79 -3.90
C LYS A 129 -7.57 19.59 -3.64
N GLY A 130 -6.84 19.57 -2.52
CA GLY A 130 -5.93 18.49 -2.19
C GLY A 130 -6.66 17.22 -1.80
N ILE A 131 -7.75 17.33 -1.03
CA ILE A 131 -8.63 16.20 -0.71
C ILE A 131 -9.25 15.60 -1.96
N VAL A 132 -9.71 16.42 -2.92
CA VAL A 132 -10.25 15.93 -4.19
C VAL A 132 -9.20 15.14 -4.97
N VAL A 133 -7.94 15.59 -5.01
CA VAL A 133 -6.84 14.83 -5.66
C VAL A 133 -6.62 13.49 -4.98
N ILE A 134 -6.63 13.46 -3.64
CA ILE A 134 -6.50 12.23 -2.85
C ILE A 134 -7.66 11.26 -3.14
N ILE A 135 -8.90 11.76 -3.14
CA ILE A 135 -10.10 10.96 -3.43
C ILE A 135 -10.05 10.40 -4.86
N ILE A 136 -9.68 11.24 -5.83
CA ILE A 136 -9.52 10.80 -7.23
C ILE A 136 -8.46 9.70 -7.31
N ALA A 137 -7.31 9.85 -6.67
CA ALA A 137 -6.26 8.82 -6.67
C ALA A 137 -6.74 7.51 -6.03
N LEU A 138 -7.45 7.57 -4.90
CA LEU A 138 -8.01 6.40 -4.22
C LEU A 138 -9.12 5.71 -5.02
N LEU A 139 -9.94 6.47 -5.75
CA LEU A 139 -11.06 5.93 -6.54
C LEU A 139 -10.63 5.41 -7.91
N PHE A 140 -9.75 6.14 -8.62
CA PHE A 140 -9.32 5.76 -9.96
C PHE A 140 -8.26 4.66 -9.96
N SER A 141 -7.41 4.56 -8.93
CA SER A 141 -6.36 3.53 -8.93
C SER A 141 -6.90 2.10 -8.98
N PRO A 142 -7.97 1.69 -8.26
CA PRO A 142 -8.54 0.36 -8.43
C PRO A 142 -9.18 0.14 -9.80
N LEU A 143 -9.83 1.17 -10.37
CA LEU A 143 -10.40 1.11 -11.73
C LEU A 143 -9.30 0.95 -12.79
N ALA A 144 -8.18 1.66 -12.63
CA ALA A 144 -6.99 1.49 -13.46
C ALA A 144 -6.43 0.07 -13.30
N GLY A 145 -6.35 -0.46 -12.08
CA GLY A 145 -5.97 -1.85 -11.82
C GLY A 145 -6.82 -2.86 -12.59
N LEU A 146 -8.16 -2.71 -12.53
CA LEU A 146 -9.10 -3.52 -13.31
C LEU A 146 -8.82 -3.42 -14.82
N PHE A 147 -8.73 -2.19 -15.33
CA PHE A 147 -8.55 -1.93 -16.76
C PHE A 147 -7.23 -2.50 -17.28
N PHE A 148 -6.11 -2.21 -16.61
CA PHE A 148 -4.80 -2.71 -17.01
C PHE A 148 -4.69 -4.23 -16.81
N GLY A 149 -5.26 -4.78 -15.74
CA GLY A 149 -5.34 -6.23 -15.55
C GLY A 149 -6.05 -6.92 -16.71
N TRP A 150 -7.18 -6.36 -17.16
CA TRP A 150 -7.91 -6.86 -18.33
C TRP A 150 -7.12 -6.68 -19.63
N LEU A 151 -6.55 -5.49 -19.86
CA LEU A 151 -5.84 -5.15 -21.09
C LEU A 151 -4.58 -6.01 -21.28
N VAL A 152 -3.74 -6.10 -20.24
CA VAL A 152 -2.52 -6.92 -20.25
C VAL A 152 -2.88 -8.38 -20.47
N MET A 153 -3.94 -8.88 -19.82
CA MET A 153 -4.38 -10.26 -20.03
C MET A 153 -4.82 -10.50 -21.48
N LYS A 154 -5.58 -9.59 -22.08
CA LYS A 154 -5.99 -9.69 -23.49
C LYS A 154 -4.79 -9.71 -24.43
N ILE A 155 -3.78 -8.89 -24.17
CA ILE A 155 -2.53 -8.86 -24.94
C ILE A 155 -1.80 -10.20 -24.82
N ILE A 156 -1.62 -10.70 -23.60
CA ILE A 156 -0.96 -11.98 -23.34
C ILE A 156 -1.70 -13.12 -24.04
N TYR A 157 -3.02 -13.22 -23.91
CA TYR A 157 -3.80 -14.27 -24.59
C TYR A 157 -3.73 -14.19 -26.12
N ARG A 158 -3.65 -12.97 -26.69
CA ARG A 158 -3.42 -12.80 -28.13
C ARG A 158 -2.05 -13.33 -28.56
N GLN A 159 -1.01 -13.07 -27.77
CA GLN A 159 0.34 -13.56 -28.04
C GLN A 159 0.48 -15.07 -27.80
N LEU A 160 -0.29 -15.64 -26.88
CA LEU A 160 -0.27 -17.07 -26.55
C LEU A 160 -1.11 -17.95 -27.47
N ARG A 161 -1.73 -17.42 -28.53
CA ARG A 161 -2.62 -18.19 -29.43
C ARG A 161 -1.97 -19.46 -30.00
N ASN A 162 -0.66 -19.40 -30.26
CA ASN A 162 0.11 -20.52 -30.81
C ASN A 162 1.12 -21.08 -29.79
N ALA A 163 0.96 -20.75 -28.50
CA ALA A 163 1.92 -21.14 -27.47
C ALA A 163 1.72 -22.59 -27.02
N THR A 164 2.83 -23.27 -26.72
CA THR A 164 2.82 -24.62 -26.15
C THR A 164 2.64 -24.56 -24.62
N PRO A 165 2.29 -25.68 -23.96
CA PRO A 165 2.18 -25.75 -22.50
C PRO A 165 3.44 -25.28 -21.74
N ARG A 166 4.61 -25.23 -22.40
CA ARG A 166 5.86 -24.68 -21.84
C ARG A 166 5.77 -23.20 -21.48
N ALA A 167 4.86 -22.43 -22.08
CA ALA A 167 4.64 -21.03 -21.73
C ALA A 167 4.26 -20.85 -20.24
N ASN A 168 3.67 -21.86 -19.61
CA ASN A 168 3.36 -21.80 -18.18
C ASN A 168 4.63 -21.70 -17.31
N VAL A 169 5.77 -22.22 -17.77
CA VAL A 169 7.07 -22.10 -17.07
C VAL A 169 7.52 -20.63 -17.05
N PHE A 170 7.34 -19.92 -18.17
CA PHE A 170 7.63 -18.49 -18.24
C PHE A 170 6.82 -17.69 -17.22
N PHE A 171 5.51 -17.92 -17.12
CA PHE A 171 4.67 -17.23 -16.12
C PHE A 171 4.98 -17.64 -14.68
N LYS A 172 5.44 -18.88 -14.46
CA LYS A 172 5.87 -19.33 -13.14
C LYS A 172 7.13 -18.59 -12.67
N ILE A 173 8.13 -18.46 -13.55
CA ILE A 173 9.40 -17.78 -13.25
C ILE A 173 9.19 -16.25 -13.23
N GLY A 174 8.43 -15.71 -14.18
CA GLY A 174 8.15 -14.28 -14.30
C GLY A 174 7.37 -13.68 -13.14
N GLN A 175 6.72 -14.50 -12.30
CA GLN A 175 6.09 -14.05 -11.06
C GLN A 175 7.10 -13.52 -10.04
N ILE A 176 8.35 -13.99 -10.05
CA ILE A 176 9.38 -13.53 -9.12
C ILE A 176 9.67 -12.03 -9.32
N PRO A 177 10.09 -11.56 -10.51
CA PRO A 177 10.34 -10.14 -10.72
C PRO A 177 9.08 -9.28 -10.60
N THR A 178 7.91 -9.77 -11.00
CA THR A 178 6.65 -9.01 -10.85
C THR A 178 6.18 -8.91 -9.40
N THR A 179 6.43 -9.93 -8.57
CA THR A 179 6.22 -9.86 -7.11
C THR A 179 7.19 -8.87 -6.47
N ILE A 180 8.47 -8.86 -6.87
CA ILE A 180 9.46 -7.87 -6.41
C ILE A 180 8.99 -6.45 -6.76
N ALA A 181 8.60 -6.22 -8.02
CA ALA A 181 8.12 -4.93 -8.47
C ALA A 181 6.87 -4.48 -7.70
N LEU A 182 5.89 -5.37 -7.50
CA LEU A 182 4.68 -5.07 -6.73
C LEU A 182 4.99 -4.76 -5.26
N ALA A 183 5.87 -5.54 -4.63
CA ALA A 183 6.27 -5.32 -3.25
C ALA A 183 7.02 -3.99 -3.07
N ALA A 184 7.96 -3.68 -3.96
CA ALA A 184 8.66 -2.40 -3.97
C ALA A 184 7.70 -1.22 -4.21
N ALA A 185 6.78 -1.36 -5.17
CA ALA A 185 5.73 -0.37 -5.42
C ALA A 185 4.86 -0.12 -4.18
N ASN A 186 4.46 -1.20 -3.50
CA ASN A 186 3.69 -1.11 -2.27
C ASN A 186 4.48 -0.39 -1.17
N GLY A 187 5.74 -0.77 -0.93
CA GLY A 187 6.60 -0.09 0.04
C GLY A 187 6.75 1.39 -0.27
N ALA A 188 6.99 1.72 -1.54
CA ALA A 188 7.11 3.09 -2.02
C ALA A 188 5.85 3.94 -1.78
N ASN A 189 4.64 3.39 -1.92
CA ASN A 189 3.42 4.16 -1.67
C ASN A 189 3.04 4.20 -0.19
N ASP A 190 3.11 3.04 0.48
CA ASP A 190 2.52 2.86 1.80
C ASP A 190 3.39 3.37 2.93
N SER A 191 4.69 3.10 2.92
CA SER A 191 5.58 3.62 3.97
C SER A 191 5.61 5.15 3.94
N GLN A 192 5.38 5.78 2.79
CA GLN A 192 5.31 7.24 2.68
C GLN A 192 4.17 7.87 3.51
N LYS A 193 3.10 7.12 3.81
CA LYS A 193 1.99 7.60 4.63
C LYS A 193 2.43 7.82 6.08
N THR A 194 3.11 6.82 6.64
CA THR A 194 3.69 6.85 7.98
C THR A 194 4.82 7.87 8.06
N ILE A 195 5.69 7.90 7.03
CA ILE A 195 6.77 8.89 6.91
C ILE A 195 6.19 10.31 6.95
N GLY A 196 5.19 10.60 6.12
CA GLY A 196 4.57 11.93 6.06
C GLY A 196 3.95 12.35 7.39
N LEU A 197 3.37 11.41 8.13
CA LEU A 197 2.80 11.66 9.45
C LEU A 197 3.89 11.91 10.52
N ILE A 198 4.96 11.12 10.57
CA ILE A 198 6.07 11.39 11.51
C ILE A 198 6.73 12.74 11.18
N THR A 199 6.90 13.06 9.89
CA THR A 199 7.40 14.37 9.46
C THR A 199 6.49 15.51 9.91
N LEU A 200 5.16 15.36 9.83
CA LEU A 200 4.22 16.33 10.43
C LEU A 200 4.43 16.45 11.95
N GLY A 201 4.66 15.34 12.64
CA GLY A 201 4.98 15.34 14.08
C GLY A 201 6.24 16.15 14.41
N LEU A 202 7.30 15.98 13.62
CA LEU A 202 8.56 16.72 13.79
C LEU A 202 8.38 18.22 13.56
N ILE A 203 7.59 18.61 12.55
CA ILE A 203 7.36 20.03 12.25
C ILE A 203 6.48 20.67 13.32
N THR A 204 5.38 20.02 13.70
CA THR A 204 4.44 20.54 14.72
C THR A 204 5.06 20.68 16.10
N THR A 205 6.13 19.94 16.38
CA THR A 205 6.89 20.04 17.64
C THR A 205 8.15 20.91 17.53
N GLY A 206 8.39 21.52 16.37
CA GLY A 206 9.47 22.48 16.14
C GLY A 206 10.87 21.89 15.91
N TYR A 207 10.99 20.58 15.68
CA TYR A 207 12.27 19.95 15.32
C TYR A 207 12.66 20.20 13.86
N GLU A 208 11.67 20.44 13.00
CA GLU A 208 11.87 20.75 11.59
C GLU A 208 11.04 22.00 11.22
N GLN A 209 11.63 22.93 10.48
CA GLN A 209 10.93 24.16 10.05
C GLN A 209 10.26 24.02 8.68
N HIS A 210 10.73 23.08 7.88
CA HIS A 210 10.24 22.80 6.54
C HIS A 210 9.87 21.32 6.43
N PHE A 211 9.07 20.97 5.42
CA PHE A 211 8.77 19.57 5.12
C PHE A 211 9.95 18.90 4.43
N PHE A 212 10.98 18.66 5.23
CA PHE A 212 12.10 17.81 4.92
C PHE A 212 11.86 16.45 5.57
N VAL A 213 12.09 15.37 4.82
CA VAL A 213 11.90 14.01 5.32
C VAL A 213 13.28 13.48 5.73
N PRO A 214 13.57 13.30 7.03
CA PRO A 214 14.86 12.79 7.45
C PRO A 214 15.04 11.33 7.07
N LEU A 215 16.27 10.95 6.69
CA LEU A 215 16.60 9.58 6.28
C LEU A 215 16.26 8.55 7.37
N TRP A 216 16.48 8.89 8.64
CA TRP A 216 16.16 7.99 9.75
C TRP A 216 14.67 7.66 9.82
N VAL A 217 13.77 8.60 9.49
CA VAL A 217 12.31 8.36 9.44
C VAL A 217 11.99 7.35 8.34
N ILE A 218 12.61 7.50 7.17
CA ILE A 218 12.44 6.56 6.04
C ILE A 218 12.89 5.16 6.47
N VAL A 219 14.07 5.04 7.08
CA VAL A 219 14.64 3.76 7.51
C VAL A 219 13.75 3.08 8.54
N ILE A 220 13.35 3.76 9.63
CA ILE A 220 12.55 3.12 10.68
C ILE A 220 11.15 2.68 10.18
N CYS A 221 10.51 3.47 9.31
CA CYS A 221 9.21 3.10 8.72
C CYS A 221 9.37 1.90 7.77
N ALA A 222 10.38 1.94 6.89
CA ALA A 222 10.69 0.84 5.99
C ALA A 222 10.99 -0.46 6.75
N VAL A 223 11.76 -0.39 7.84
CA VAL A 223 12.03 -1.54 8.72
C VAL A 223 10.74 -2.05 9.36
N ALA A 224 9.94 -1.18 9.98
CA ALA A 224 8.70 -1.57 10.65
C ALA A 224 7.73 -2.28 9.68
N LYS A 225 7.48 -1.68 8.50
CA LYS A 225 6.63 -2.29 7.48
C LYS A 225 7.20 -3.61 6.94
N SER A 226 8.52 -3.68 6.73
CA SER A 226 9.18 -4.89 6.24
C SER A 226 9.09 -6.04 7.25
N LEU A 227 9.29 -5.77 8.54
CA LEU A 227 9.14 -6.74 9.62
C LEU A 227 7.70 -7.28 9.69
N GLY A 228 6.71 -6.39 9.60
CA GLY A 228 5.31 -6.79 9.52
C GLY A 228 5.04 -7.69 8.30
N SER A 229 5.58 -7.31 7.14
CA SER A 229 5.44 -8.06 5.89
C SER A 229 6.12 -9.44 5.95
N PHE A 230 7.23 -9.56 6.67
CA PHE A 230 7.95 -10.82 6.84
C PHE A 230 7.18 -11.82 7.71
N ILE A 231 6.57 -11.33 8.79
CA ILE A 231 5.72 -12.16 9.68
C ILE A 231 4.46 -12.60 8.94
N GLY A 232 3.82 -11.66 8.25
CA GLY A 232 2.73 -11.88 7.31
C GLY A 232 1.36 -12.18 7.93
N GLY A 233 0.29 -11.77 7.23
CA GLY A 233 -1.10 -11.96 7.65
C GLY A 233 -1.69 -13.30 7.20
N TRP A 234 -1.50 -14.37 7.97
CA TRP A 234 -1.89 -15.72 7.51
C TRP A 234 -3.40 -15.86 7.26
N SER A 235 -4.23 -15.16 8.03
CA SER A 235 -5.69 -15.05 7.81
C SER A 235 -6.01 -14.39 6.46
N VAL A 236 -5.32 -13.29 6.12
CA VAL A 236 -5.51 -12.54 4.88
C VAL A 236 -5.09 -13.35 3.65
N ILE A 237 -3.94 -14.03 3.71
CA ILE A 237 -3.48 -14.89 2.59
C ILE A 237 -4.50 -15.99 2.30
N ARG A 238 -5.08 -16.61 3.35
CA ARG A 238 -6.14 -17.61 3.17
C ARG A 238 -7.37 -17.00 2.49
N THR A 239 -7.83 -15.84 2.93
CA THR A 239 -9.00 -15.16 2.35
C THR A 239 -8.79 -14.80 0.88
N VAL A 240 -7.67 -14.13 0.54
CA VAL A 240 -7.39 -13.68 -0.83
C VAL A 240 -7.07 -14.85 -1.77
N GLY A 241 -6.32 -15.85 -1.29
CA GLY A 241 -5.85 -16.97 -2.11
C GLY A 241 -6.89 -18.05 -2.39
N THR A 242 -8.01 -18.13 -1.64
CA THR A 242 -8.97 -19.24 -1.76
C THR A 242 -10.39 -18.85 -2.16
N LYS A 243 -10.86 -17.63 -1.85
CA LYS A 243 -12.29 -17.28 -2.00
C LYS A 243 -12.67 -16.64 -3.34
N PHE A 244 -11.75 -16.06 -4.09
CA PHE A 244 -12.12 -15.22 -5.25
C PHE A 244 -12.04 -15.94 -6.61
N TYR A 245 -10.99 -16.74 -6.88
CA TYR A 245 -10.81 -17.47 -8.15
C TYR A 245 -9.67 -18.49 -8.06
N LYS A 246 -9.64 -19.56 -8.89
CA LYS A 246 -8.46 -20.43 -9.01
C LYS A 246 -7.33 -19.68 -9.75
N ILE A 247 -6.41 -19.09 -8.99
CA ILE A 247 -5.29 -18.32 -9.54
C ILE A 247 -4.26 -19.26 -10.18
N LYS A 248 -4.11 -19.15 -11.51
CA LYS A 248 -3.03 -19.75 -12.30
C LYS A 248 -1.84 -18.79 -12.37
N PRO A 249 -0.61 -19.28 -12.63
CA PRO A 249 0.59 -18.45 -12.79
C PRO A 249 0.41 -17.23 -13.70
N ILE A 250 -0.28 -17.39 -14.83
CA ILE A 250 -0.57 -16.31 -15.78
C ILE A 250 -1.44 -15.18 -15.18
N HIS A 251 -2.44 -15.52 -14.36
CA HIS A 251 -3.30 -14.54 -13.69
C HIS A 251 -2.51 -13.78 -12.63
N SER A 252 -1.72 -14.50 -11.83
CA SER A 252 -0.82 -13.92 -10.83
C SER A 252 0.15 -12.93 -11.49
N PHE A 253 0.92 -13.39 -12.49
CA PHE A 253 1.85 -12.56 -13.25
C PHE A 253 1.20 -11.27 -13.79
N THR A 254 0.05 -11.41 -14.45
CA THR A 254 -0.66 -10.28 -15.06
C THR A 254 -1.16 -9.28 -14.02
N SER A 255 -1.77 -9.79 -12.94
CA SER A 255 -2.29 -8.94 -11.87
C SER A 255 -1.19 -8.21 -11.12
N GLN A 256 -0.07 -8.86 -10.84
CA GLN A 256 1.10 -8.27 -10.19
C GLN A 256 1.73 -7.18 -11.05
N LEU A 257 1.94 -7.45 -12.34
CA LEU A 257 2.45 -6.47 -13.28
C LEU A 257 1.54 -5.24 -13.37
N SER A 258 0.24 -5.45 -13.57
CA SER A 258 -0.73 -4.35 -13.70
C SER A 258 -0.82 -3.51 -12.42
N ALA A 259 -0.90 -4.17 -11.26
CA ALA A 259 -0.95 -3.48 -9.98
C ALA A 259 0.34 -2.69 -9.70
N SER A 260 1.51 -3.28 -9.98
CA SER A 260 2.80 -2.60 -9.82
C SER A 260 2.89 -1.34 -10.67
N LEU A 261 2.46 -1.39 -11.93
CA LEU A 261 2.43 -0.22 -12.83
C LEU A 261 1.54 0.89 -12.30
N VAL A 262 0.31 0.56 -11.86
CA VAL A 262 -0.63 1.55 -11.31
C VAL A 262 -0.09 2.17 -10.01
N ILE A 263 0.47 1.37 -9.11
CA ILE A 263 0.97 1.88 -7.82
C ILE A 263 2.22 2.73 -8.02
N ILE A 264 3.17 2.31 -8.87
CA ILE A 264 4.40 3.08 -9.17
C ILE A 264 4.03 4.41 -9.82
N THR A 265 3.21 4.39 -10.87
CA THR A 265 2.80 5.61 -11.57
C THR A 265 2.12 6.58 -10.61
N SER A 266 1.16 6.10 -9.81
CA SER A 266 0.52 6.96 -8.81
C SER A 266 1.50 7.49 -7.76
N SER A 267 2.45 6.67 -7.30
CA SER A 267 3.46 7.10 -6.32
C SER A 267 4.38 8.20 -6.85
N ILE A 268 4.78 8.12 -8.13
CA ILE A 268 5.59 9.16 -8.80
C ILE A 268 4.82 10.48 -8.86
N PHE A 269 3.52 10.43 -9.15
CA PHE A 269 2.64 11.60 -9.13
C PHE A 269 2.21 12.03 -7.71
N GLY A 270 2.67 11.35 -6.67
CA GLY A 270 2.35 11.66 -5.27
C GLY A 270 0.92 11.29 -4.86
N GLY A 271 0.23 10.46 -5.65
CA GLY A 271 -1.09 9.94 -5.32
C GLY A 271 -1.03 8.84 -4.25
N PRO A 272 -1.59 9.02 -3.05
CA PRO A 272 -1.78 7.92 -2.13
C PRO A 272 -2.82 6.96 -2.72
N VAL A 273 -2.47 5.68 -2.84
CA VAL A 273 -3.38 4.65 -3.37
C VAL A 273 -3.67 3.59 -2.33
N SER A 274 -4.70 2.81 -2.58
CA SER A 274 -4.99 1.59 -1.82
C SER A 274 -4.43 0.38 -2.57
N SER A 275 -3.18 -0.01 -2.28
CA SER A 275 -2.53 -1.17 -2.90
C SER A 275 -3.39 -2.44 -2.85
N THR A 276 -4.06 -2.71 -1.72
CA THR A 276 -5.00 -3.84 -1.56
C THR A 276 -6.14 -3.84 -2.58
N GLN A 277 -6.75 -2.67 -2.83
CA GLN A 277 -7.85 -2.53 -3.79
C GLN A 277 -7.31 -2.59 -5.22
N VAL A 278 -6.19 -1.94 -5.51
CA VAL A 278 -5.53 -1.98 -6.83
C VAL A 278 -5.18 -3.42 -7.21
N LEU A 279 -4.59 -4.18 -6.29
CA LEU A 279 -4.24 -5.58 -6.51
C LEU A 279 -5.49 -6.44 -6.70
N SER A 280 -6.48 -6.31 -5.82
CA SER A 280 -7.74 -7.08 -5.92
C SER A 280 -8.46 -6.82 -7.25
N MET A 281 -8.56 -5.56 -7.65
CA MET A 281 -9.17 -5.19 -8.94
C MET A 281 -8.32 -5.64 -10.13
N SER A 282 -6.99 -5.66 -10.03
CA SER A 282 -6.10 -6.19 -11.06
C SER A 282 -6.28 -7.70 -11.25
N VAL A 283 -6.50 -8.46 -10.17
CA VAL A 283 -6.84 -9.88 -10.23
C VAL A 283 -8.19 -10.09 -10.91
N ILE A 284 -9.21 -9.30 -10.56
CA ILE A 284 -10.53 -9.35 -11.21
C ILE A 284 -10.42 -9.02 -12.70
N GLY A 285 -9.68 -7.98 -13.06
CA GLY A 285 -9.43 -7.58 -14.45
C GLY A 285 -8.73 -8.68 -15.25
N ALA A 286 -7.70 -9.29 -14.67
CA ALA A 286 -7.00 -10.43 -15.26
C ALA A 286 -7.93 -11.65 -15.45
N GLY A 287 -8.85 -11.91 -14.50
CA GLY A 287 -9.89 -12.91 -14.64
C GLY A 287 -10.84 -12.61 -15.80
N ALA A 288 -11.39 -11.39 -15.85
CA ALA A 288 -12.30 -10.94 -16.90
C ALA A 288 -11.65 -10.99 -18.30
N GLY A 289 -10.37 -10.63 -18.42
CA GLY A 289 -9.63 -10.67 -19.68
C GLY A 289 -9.39 -12.07 -20.23
N SER A 290 -9.30 -13.08 -19.35
CA SER A 290 -9.09 -14.48 -19.71
C SER A 290 -10.34 -15.19 -20.26
N GLY A 291 -11.52 -14.58 -20.09
CA GLY A 291 -12.81 -15.15 -20.43
C GLY A 291 -13.27 -16.20 -19.40
N CYS A 292 -14.54 -16.17 -19.01
CA CYS A 292 -15.16 -17.23 -18.21
C CYS A 292 -15.25 -18.53 -19.03
N ARG A 293 -14.16 -19.30 -19.11
CA ARG A 293 -14.26 -20.72 -19.45
C ARG A 293 -14.42 -21.48 -18.13
N LYS A 294 -15.65 -21.97 -17.92
CA LYS A 294 -15.98 -22.99 -16.92
C LYS A 294 -15.00 -24.16 -17.00
#